data_AF-A0A6F9A126-F1
#
_entry.id   AF-A0A6F9A126-F1
#
_cell.length_a   1.000
_cell.length_b   1.000
_cell.length_c   1.000
_cell.angle_alpha   90.00
_cell.angle_beta   90.00
_cell.angle_gamma   90.00
#
_symmetry.space_group_name_H-M   'P 1'
#
loop_
_entity.id
_entity.type
_entity.pdbx_description
1 polymer ?
#
loop_
_entity_poly.entity_id
_entity_poly.type
_entity_poly.pdbx_seq_one_letter_code
_entity_poly.pdbx_strand_id
1 'polypeptide(L)'
;MEEFPVRTVEGLCLGTSLAMSGLFYYIYRKKRKTDAPQLTLDRKLADLLNATPGKCLQYVVIEGAVQPLGEPLRSLFQGGSVGVVQKLMLREHKLVWNSLSNTCLVGSDQANVRVLCPLEASGLEMEIIHEKFHQASYGFTDIIGQYLSGEKPKGQLETEEMLKVGATLTGVGELILDTDRVLKLRPPTDGSEYFLSSADFESLRLEQEGQAVVWQVLASVFALAGAAVLFWVGRRYYRSLRVRWDQERLRREFERLGAGGIGAGSTSGATQEGAGEQVTPLENACVICLTQPRSCVLLDCGHVCCCYSCYQALPQPTCPICRQAIKRVVPVYQA
;
A
#
# COMPACT_ATOMS: atom_id res chain seq x y z
N MET A 1 12.88 15.02 -30.39
CA MET A 1 12.42 14.59 -29.06
C MET A 1 11.62 13.33 -29.28
N GLU A 2 12.22 12.16 -29.03
CA GLU A 2 11.53 10.89 -29.19
C GLU A 2 10.45 10.77 -28.10
N GLU A 3 9.20 10.65 -28.51
CA GLU A 3 8.07 10.41 -27.61
C GLU A 3 8.29 9.07 -26.89
N PHE A 4 8.43 9.11 -25.56
CA PHE A 4 8.53 7.92 -24.74
C PHE A 4 7.31 7.03 -24.99
N PRO A 5 7.49 5.74 -25.39
CA PRO A 5 6.38 4.87 -25.76
C PRO A 5 5.75 4.23 -24.52
N VAL A 6 5.65 4.98 -23.42
CA VAL A 6 4.89 4.55 -22.24
C VAL A 6 3.48 5.02 -22.47
N ARG A 7 2.52 4.08 -22.56
CA ARG A 7 1.11 4.47 -22.68
C ARG A 7 0.75 5.31 -21.47
N THR A 8 -0.03 6.37 -21.66
CA THR A 8 -0.52 7.22 -20.55
C THR A 8 -1.11 6.41 -19.40
N VAL A 9 -1.77 5.29 -19.72
CA VAL A 9 -2.31 4.30 -18.77
C VAL A 9 -1.22 3.59 -17.95
N GLU A 10 -0.11 3.19 -18.58
CA GLU A 10 1.02 2.53 -17.91
C GLU A 10 1.74 3.50 -16.98
N GLY A 11 1.91 4.76 -17.41
CA GLY A 11 2.46 5.83 -16.57
C GLY A 11 1.58 6.14 -15.36
N LEU A 12 0.26 6.22 -15.57
CA LEU A 12 -0.71 6.43 -14.49
C LEU A 12 -0.69 5.27 -13.48
N CYS A 13 -0.61 4.03 -13.94
CA CYS A 13 -0.55 2.84 -13.10
C CYS A 13 0.75 2.77 -12.26
N LEU A 14 1.88 3.15 -12.84
CA LEU A 14 3.15 3.23 -12.11
C LEU A 14 3.13 4.36 -11.05
N GLY A 15 2.56 5.51 -11.41
CA GLY A 15 2.39 6.63 -10.47
C GLY A 15 1.51 6.25 -9.27
N THR A 16 0.37 5.61 -9.50
CA THR A 16 -0.54 5.23 -8.42
C THR A 16 0.03 4.10 -7.55
N SER A 17 0.69 3.09 -8.13
CA SER A 17 1.30 2.00 -7.35
C SER A 17 2.44 2.49 -6.44
N LEU A 18 3.28 3.41 -6.91
CA LEU A 18 4.34 4.02 -6.09
C LEU A 18 3.77 4.90 -4.98
N ALA A 19 2.76 5.73 -5.29
CA ALA A 19 2.11 6.58 -4.30
C ALA A 19 1.43 5.77 -3.20
N MET A 20 0.71 4.70 -3.58
CA MET A 20 0.03 3.82 -2.63
C MET A 20 1.02 3.01 -1.78
N SER A 21 2.07 2.46 -2.39
CA SER A 21 3.13 1.77 -1.64
C SER A 21 3.82 2.71 -0.64
N GLY A 22 4.13 3.94 -1.04
CA GLY A 22 4.70 4.96 -0.15
C GLY A 22 3.77 5.35 1.00
N LEU A 23 2.48 5.56 0.72
CA LEU A 23 1.48 5.86 1.75
C LEU A 23 1.32 4.72 2.75
N PHE A 24 1.25 3.48 2.27
CA PHE A 24 1.11 2.29 3.12
C PHE A 24 2.37 2.06 3.95
N TYR A 25 3.55 2.27 3.38
CA TYR A 25 4.82 2.20 4.12
C TYR A 25 4.92 3.31 5.19
N TYR A 26 4.42 4.51 4.88
CA TYR A 26 4.34 5.60 5.85
C TYR A 26 3.42 5.24 7.02
N ILE A 27 2.22 4.70 6.75
CA ILE A 27 1.28 4.27 7.79
C ILE A 27 1.88 3.12 8.62
N TYR A 28 2.51 2.14 7.96
CA TYR A 28 3.24 1.05 8.63
C TYR A 28 4.30 1.61 9.58
N ARG A 29 5.14 2.53 9.11
CA ARG A 29 6.20 3.14 9.94
C ARG A 29 5.64 3.98 11.09
N LYS A 30 4.48 4.62 10.90
CA LYS A 30 3.79 5.35 11.97
C LYS A 30 3.28 4.39 13.05
N LYS A 31 2.63 3.29 12.66
CA LYS A 31 2.08 2.29 13.61
C LYS A 31 3.15 1.51 14.36
N ARG A 32 4.35 1.32 13.78
CA ARG A 32 5.45 0.59 14.42
C ARG A 32 6.20 1.39 15.51
N LYS A 33 5.98 2.71 15.63
CA LYS A 33 6.74 3.57 16.57
C LYS A 33 6.21 3.59 18.00
N THR A 34 5.10 2.92 18.30
CA THR A 34 4.44 2.95 19.60
C THR A 34 4.82 1.76 20.47
N ASP A 35 6.11 1.45 20.59
CA ASP A 35 6.59 0.51 21.60
C ASP A 35 6.85 1.26 22.91
N ALA A 36 5.92 1.14 23.85
CA ALA A 36 6.08 1.63 25.22
C ALA A 36 6.67 0.53 26.11
N PRO A 37 7.57 0.85 27.05
CA PRO A 37 8.11 -0.14 27.96
C PRO A 37 7.02 -0.67 28.91
N GLN A 38 6.80 -1.98 28.89
CA GLN A 38 5.94 -2.66 29.85
C GLN A 38 6.65 -2.75 31.20
N LEU A 39 6.00 -2.27 32.25
CA LEU A 39 6.52 -2.32 33.61
C LEU A 39 5.61 -3.23 34.43
N THR A 40 6.16 -4.35 34.90
CA THR A 40 5.49 -5.22 35.87
C THR A 40 5.40 -4.50 37.21
N LEU A 41 4.26 -4.65 37.89
CA LEU A 41 4.00 -4.09 39.22
C LEU A 41 4.84 -4.82 40.29
N ASP A 42 6.14 -4.56 40.30
CA ASP A 42 7.08 -5.13 41.26
C ASP A 42 7.56 -4.07 42.26
N ARG A 43 8.03 -4.49 43.43
CA ARG A 43 8.71 -3.60 44.42
C ARG A 43 9.83 -2.76 43.79
N LYS A 44 10.45 -3.26 42.72
CA LYS A 44 11.50 -2.59 41.93
C LYS A 44 11.01 -1.32 41.21
N LEU A 45 9.71 -1.20 40.94
CA LEU A 45 9.13 -0.04 40.25
C LEU A 45 9.25 1.23 41.09
N ALA A 46 9.03 1.10 42.41
CA ALA A 46 9.22 2.21 43.35
C ALA A 46 10.68 2.65 43.42
N ASP A 47 11.63 1.70 43.37
CA ASP A 47 13.06 2.00 43.36
C ASP A 47 13.50 2.67 42.05
N LEU A 48 12.97 2.23 40.90
CA LEU A 48 13.21 2.86 39.60
C LEU A 48 12.67 4.29 39.55
N LEU A 49 11.47 4.55 40.06
CA LEU A 49 10.90 5.89 40.13
C LEU A 49 11.67 6.81 41.08
N ASN A 50 12.22 6.28 42.17
CA ASN A 50 13.10 7.05 43.07
C ASN A 50 14.44 7.41 42.41
N ALA A 51 14.93 6.59 41.47
CA ALA A 51 16.15 6.84 40.72
C ALA A 51 15.97 7.83 39.55
N THR A 52 14.74 8.02 39.06
CA THR A 52 14.44 8.91 37.94
C THR A 52 14.33 10.37 38.39
N PRO A 53 14.99 11.33 37.71
CA PRO A 53 14.85 12.75 38.04
C PRO A 53 13.39 13.20 37.83
N GLY A 54 12.77 13.70 38.90
CA GLY A 54 11.37 14.15 38.89
C GLY A 54 10.34 13.13 39.38
N LYS A 55 10.75 11.90 39.73
CA LYS A 55 9.85 10.83 40.23
C LYS A 55 8.64 10.55 39.34
N CYS A 56 8.77 10.80 38.05
CA CYS A 56 7.75 10.61 37.04
C CYS A 56 8.30 9.80 35.85
N LEU A 57 7.44 8.99 35.25
CA LEU A 57 7.69 8.30 33.99
C LEU A 57 6.59 8.70 33.01
N GLN A 58 6.97 9.29 31.88
CA GLN A 58 6.04 9.95 30.95
C GLN A 58 5.03 9.00 30.29
N TYR A 59 5.44 7.79 29.92
CA TYR A 59 4.58 6.86 29.18
C TYR A 59 4.90 5.42 29.56
N VAL A 60 4.02 4.84 30.38
CA VAL A 60 4.19 3.49 30.94
C VAL A 60 2.92 2.70 30.74
N VAL A 61 3.08 1.41 30.41
CA VAL A 61 2.00 0.43 30.39
C VAL A 61 2.01 -0.34 31.71
N ILE A 62 0.86 -0.36 32.38
CA ILE A 62 0.65 -1.05 33.66
C ILE A 62 -0.54 -1.98 33.50
N GLU A 63 -0.34 -3.24 33.85
CA GLU A 63 -1.39 -4.26 33.87
C GLU A 63 -1.64 -4.67 35.31
N GLY A 64 -2.90 -4.75 35.70
CA GLY A 64 -3.26 -5.14 37.07
C GLY A 64 -4.72 -5.53 37.22
N ALA A 65 -5.04 -6.15 38.36
CA ALA A 65 -6.41 -6.48 38.74
C ALA A 65 -7.10 -5.29 39.41
N VAL A 66 -8.33 -5.04 39.02
CA VAL A 66 -9.14 -3.92 39.50
C VAL A 66 -9.61 -4.16 40.93
N GLN A 67 -9.32 -3.21 41.83
CA GLN A 67 -9.76 -3.25 43.23
C GLN A 67 -10.42 -1.93 43.66
N PRO A 68 -11.49 -1.98 44.48
CA PRO A 68 -12.19 -0.79 44.95
C PRO A 68 -11.41 -0.08 46.07
N LEU A 69 -11.40 1.25 46.00
CA LEU A 69 -10.83 2.13 47.03
C LEU A 69 -11.60 2.11 48.37
N GLY A 70 -12.87 1.72 48.31
CA GLY A 70 -13.82 1.75 49.42
C GLY A 70 -14.97 0.78 49.17
N GLU A 71 -16.21 1.18 49.47
CA GLU A 71 -17.36 0.33 49.16
C GLU A 71 -17.54 0.20 47.64
N PRO A 72 -17.64 -1.02 47.12
CA PRO A 72 -17.76 -1.21 45.69
C PRO A 72 -19.19 -0.91 45.21
N LEU A 73 -19.31 -0.42 43.99
CA LEU A 73 -20.58 -0.08 43.36
C LEU A 73 -21.37 -1.35 43.08
N ARG A 74 -22.65 -1.36 43.45
CA ARG A 74 -23.56 -2.46 43.17
C ARG A 74 -24.41 -2.11 41.95
N SER A 75 -24.62 -3.08 41.08
CA SER A 75 -25.52 -2.91 39.93
C SER A 75 -26.93 -2.56 40.41
N LEU A 76 -27.59 -1.66 39.68
CA LEU A 76 -28.95 -1.21 39.97
C LEU A 76 -29.99 -2.22 39.45
N PHE A 77 -29.69 -2.92 38.35
CA PHE A 77 -30.63 -3.81 37.68
C PHE A 77 -30.36 -5.29 37.94
N GLN A 78 -29.13 -5.67 38.27
CA GLN A 78 -28.74 -7.05 38.52
C GLN A 78 -28.20 -7.24 39.94
N GLY A 79 -28.98 -7.93 40.78
CA GLY A 79 -28.55 -8.29 42.13
C GLY A 79 -27.30 -9.18 42.11
N GLY A 80 -26.24 -8.76 42.80
CA GLY A 80 -25.00 -9.53 42.99
C GLY A 80 -23.81 -9.08 42.14
N SER A 81 -24.03 -8.23 41.13
CA SER A 81 -22.94 -7.67 40.32
C SER A 81 -22.31 -6.45 41.03
N VAL A 82 -20.98 -6.49 41.15
CA VAL A 82 -20.20 -5.50 41.91
C VAL A 82 -19.05 -4.99 41.05
N GLY A 83 -18.88 -3.68 40.98
CA GLY A 83 -17.88 -3.02 40.15
C GLY A 83 -17.32 -1.75 40.78
N VAL A 84 -16.44 -1.09 40.06
CA VAL A 84 -15.76 0.14 40.50
C VAL A 84 -16.11 1.36 39.65
N VAL A 85 -16.47 1.12 38.39
CA VAL A 85 -16.98 2.12 37.46
C VAL A 85 -18.29 1.58 36.91
N GLN A 86 -19.32 2.42 36.91
CA GLN A 86 -20.64 2.10 36.42
C GLN A 86 -21.10 3.23 35.50
N LYS A 87 -21.63 2.85 34.35
CA LYS A 87 -22.13 3.77 33.34
C LYS A 87 -23.53 3.33 32.93
N LEU A 88 -24.48 4.23 33.13
CA LEU A 88 -25.91 4.03 32.86
C LEU A 88 -26.26 4.88 31.65
N MET A 89 -26.69 4.22 30.58
CA MET A 89 -26.98 4.86 29.30
C MET A 89 -28.43 4.59 28.92
N LEU A 90 -29.22 5.66 28.80
CA LEU A 90 -30.55 5.62 28.20
C LEU A 90 -30.44 6.16 26.77
N ARG A 91 -30.50 5.27 25.78
CA ARG A 91 -30.55 5.63 24.36
C ARG A 91 -32.00 5.64 23.89
N GLU A 92 -32.61 6.82 23.95
CA GLU A 92 -33.78 7.10 23.13
C GLU A 92 -33.30 7.36 21.70
N HIS A 93 -34.05 6.94 20.69
CA HIS A 93 -33.72 7.24 19.28
C HIS A 93 -33.77 8.75 18.93
N LYS A 94 -33.76 9.67 19.92
CA LYS A 94 -33.33 11.08 19.86
C LYS A 94 -32.72 11.55 21.22
N LEU A 95 -31.45 11.97 21.13
CA LEU A 95 -30.58 12.75 22.04
C LEU A 95 -30.33 12.35 23.51
N VAL A 96 -29.03 12.48 23.86
CA VAL A 96 -28.26 11.94 24.99
C VAL A 96 -28.34 12.84 26.23
N TRP A 97 -28.33 12.25 27.43
CA TRP A 97 -27.85 12.89 28.66
C TRP A 97 -26.79 12.01 29.33
N ASN A 98 -25.61 12.59 29.63
CA ASN A 98 -24.52 11.95 30.38
C ASN A 98 -24.44 12.63 31.76
N SER A 99 -24.53 11.84 32.83
CA SER A 99 -24.27 12.28 34.20
C SER A 99 -22.93 11.67 34.66
N LEU A 100 -21.97 12.52 35.05
CA LEU A 100 -20.68 12.10 35.62
C LEU A 100 -20.79 11.89 37.13
N SER A 101 -20.20 10.80 37.63
CA SER A 101 -19.71 10.73 39.01
C SER A 101 -18.28 10.19 39.03
N ASN A 102 -17.42 10.86 39.78
CA ASN A 102 -15.99 10.55 39.93
C ASN A 102 -15.79 9.36 40.87
N THR A 103 -14.96 8.38 40.50
CA THR A 103 -14.39 7.41 41.45
C THR A 103 -12.96 7.02 41.09
N CYS A 104 -12.14 6.78 42.13
CA CYS A 104 -10.73 6.40 42.08
C CYS A 104 -10.56 4.91 42.48
N LEU A 105 -9.40 4.31 42.19
CA LEU A 105 -9.06 2.89 42.48
C LEU A 105 -7.84 2.77 43.40
N VAL A 106 -7.83 1.78 44.31
CA VAL A 106 -6.69 1.37 45.17
C VAL A 106 -6.83 -0.10 45.52
N GLY A 107 -5.71 -0.83 45.46
CA GLY A 107 -5.52 -2.13 46.08
C GLY A 107 -4.48 -2.10 47.22
N SER A 108 -4.23 -3.24 47.87
CA SER A 108 -3.24 -3.45 48.96
C SER A 108 -2.62 -4.84 48.77
N ASP A 109 -1.33 -5.16 48.82
CA ASP A 109 -0.04 -4.51 49.10
C ASP A 109 0.98 -5.37 48.28
N GLN A 110 1.79 -4.84 47.34
CA GLN A 110 3.09 -4.21 47.63
C GLN A 110 3.60 -3.27 46.52
N ALA A 111 2.74 -2.87 45.59
CA ALA A 111 2.91 -1.71 44.71
C ALA A 111 1.55 -1.37 44.09
N ASN A 112 0.85 -0.34 44.58
CA ASN A 112 -0.49 0.01 44.14
C ASN A 112 -0.48 1.30 43.34
N VAL A 113 -1.12 1.28 42.17
CA VAL A 113 -1.24 2.42 41.27
C VAL A 113 -2.67 2.95 41.26
N ARG A 114 -2.86 4.21 41.64
CA ARG A 114 -4.13 4.92 41.58
C ARG A 114 -4.34 5.51 40.19
N VAL A 115 -5.37 5.07 39.50
CA VAL A 115 -5.76 5.62 38.20
C VAL A 115 -6.54 6.92 38.41
N LEU A 116 -6.05 8.03 37.87
CA LEU A 116 -6.72 9.33 37.88
C LEU A 116 -7.56 9.50 36.60
N CYS A 117 -8.71 10.17 36.71
CA CYS A 117 -9.60 10.50 35.59
C CYS A 117 -9.93 9.32 34.65
N PRO A 118 -10.46 8.18 35.14
CA PRO A 118 -10.69 6.99 34.31
C PRO A 118 -11.69 7.21 33.16
N LEU A 119 -12.58 8.20 33.27
CA LEU A 119 -13.56 8.54 32.23
C LEU A 119 -12.97 9.35 31.06
N GLU A 120 -11.81 9.98 31.26
CA GLU A 120 -11.08 10.69 30.20
C GLU A 120 -10.21 9.74 29.36
N ALA A 121 -10.02 8.50 29.83
CA ALA A 121 -9.26 7.50 29.13
C ALA A 121 -10.00 7.02 27.88
N SER A 122 -9.28 6.95 26.78
CA SER A 122 -9.76 6.31 25.56
C SER A 122 -9.71 4.79 25.73
N GLY A 123 -10.68 4.07 25.15
CA GLY A 123 -10.66 2.60 25.08
C GLY A 123 -11.21 1.85 26.29
N LEU A 124 -11.83 2.54 27.27
CA LEU A 124 -12.42 1.89 28.43
C LEU A 124 -13.66 1.09 28.02
N GLU A 125 -13.44 -0.17 27.64
CA GLU A 125 -14.48 -1.14 27.34
C GLU A 125 -14.99 -1.78 28.64
N MET A 126 -16.21 -1.42 29.01
CA MET A 126 -16.92 -1.94 30.16
C MET A 126 -17.87 -3.06 29.74
N GLU A 127 -18.08 -4.03 30.62
CA GLU A 127 -18.98 -5.14 30.36
C GLU A 127 -20.44 -4.66 30.53
N ILE A 128 -21.31 -4.99 29.57
CA ILE A 128 -22.74 -4.73 29.67
C ILE A 128 -23.35 -5.72 30.66
N ILE A 129 -23.78 -5.21 31.81
CA ILE A 129 -24.39 -6.01 32.88
C ILE A 129 -25.90 -6.11 32.69
N HIS A 130 -26.53 -5.06 32.20
CA HIS A 130 -27.95 -5.04 31.92
C HIS A 130 -28.24 -4.32 30.60
N GLU A 131 -29.09 -4.92 29.77
CA GLU A 131 -29.63 -4.29 28.58
C GLU A 131 -31.12 -4.59 28.51
N LYS A 132 -31.94 -3.53 28.50
CA LYS A 132 -33.39 -3.64 28.40
C LYS A 132 -33.94 -2.60 27.44
N PHE A 133 -34.65 -3.09 26.43
CA PHE A 133 -35.37 -2.24 25.49
C PHE A 133 -36.81 -2.02 25.96
N HIS A 134 -37.13 -0.77 26.29
CA HIS A 134 -38.49 -0.34 26.57
C HIS A 134 -39.15 0.12 25.27
N GLN A 135 -40.09 -0.68 24.78
CA GLN A 135 -40.88 -0.30 23.61
C GLN A 135 -41.81 0.87 23.98
N ALA A 136 -41.84 1.90 23.14
CA ALA A 136 -42.73 3.03 23.36
C ALA A 136 -44.20 2.57 23.30
N SER A 137 -44.92 2.69 24.42
CA SER A 137 -46.36 2.42 24.48
C SER A 137 -47.12 3.64 23.96
N TYR A 138 -47.75 3.51 22.80
CA TYR A 138 -48.47 4.62 22.16
C TYR A 138 -49.96 4.62 22.51
N GLY A 139 -50.49 5.77 22.92
CA GLY A 139 -51.93 6.01 22.95
C GLY A 139 -52.49 6.33 21.55
N PHE A 140 -53.81 6.24 21.38
CA PHE A 140 -54.48 6.48 20.09
C PHE A 140 -54.22 7.92 19.56
N THR A 141 -53.99 8.88 20.44
CA THR A 141 -53.67 10.29 20.13
C THR A 141 -52.25 10.48 19.60
N ASP A 142 -51.29 9.66 20.04
CA ASP A 142 -49.88 9.77 19.66
C ASP A 142 -49.63 9.29 18.23
N ILE A 143 -50.45 8.34 17.76
CA ILE A 143 -50.43 7.81 16.39
C ILE A 143 -50.83 8.89 15.36
N ILE A 144 -51.77 9.77 15.72
CA ILE A 144 -52.20 10.89 14.87
C ILE A 144 -51.09 11.94 14.78
N GLY A 145 -50.41 12.23 15.90
CA GLY A 145 -49.25 13.12 15.95
C GLY A 145 -48.07 12.62 15.11
N GLN A 146 -47.83 11.31 15.07
CA GLN A 146 -46.79 10.70 14.23
C GLN A 146 -47.04 10.88 12.73
N TYR A 147 -48.29 10.83 12.29
CA TYR A 147 -48.64 11.02 10.87
C TYR A 147 -48.45 12.48 10.43
N LEU A 148 -48.61 13.43 11.35
CA LEU A 148 -48.38 14.87 11.11
C LEU A 148 -46.91 15.26 11.23
N SER A 149 -46.16 14.67 12.16
CA SER A 149 -44.76 15.03 12.44
C SER A 149 -43.73 14.25 11.61
N GLY A 150 -44.11 13.13 10.97
CA GLY A 150 -43.22 12.35 10.10
C GLY A 150 -42.10 11.57 10.80
N GLU A 151 -42.04 11.60 12.14
CA GLU A 151 -41.03 10.93 12.94
C GLU A 151 -41.65 9.81 13.77
N LYS A 152 -41.08 8.59 13.68
CA LYS A 152 -41.53 7.41 14.44
C LYS A 152 -40.46 6.99 15.45
N PRO A 153 -40.62 7.30 16.75
CA PRO A 153 -39.72 6.78 17.77
C PRO A 153 -39.84 5.24 17.86
N LYS A 154 -38.73 4.52 18.03
CA LYS A 154 -38.74 3.05 18.10
C LYS A 154 -38.86 2.51 19.53
N GLY A 155 -38.40 3.27 20.52
CA GLY A 155 -38.34 2.89 21.93
C GLY A 155 -37.09 3.45 22.60
N GLN A 156 -36.93 3.16 23.89
CA GLN A 156 -35.79 3.57 24.70
C GLN A 156 -34.97 2.32 25.05
N LEU A 157 -33.68 2.35 24.74
CA LEU A 157 -32.74 1.30 25.13
C LEU A 157 -32.02 1.72 26.41
N GLU A 158 -32.26 1.00 27.49
CA GLU A 158 -31.57 1.16 28.76
C GLU A 158 -30.42 0.17 28.84
N THR A 159 -29.20 0.66 29.06
CA THR A 159 -27.97 -0.12 29.12
C THR A 159 -27.16 0.26 30.35
N GLU A 160 -26.76 -0.73 31.14
CA GLU A 160 -25.87 -0.60 32.29
C GLU A 160 -24.56 -1.32 31.96
N GLU A 161 -23.47 -0.55 31.89
CA GLU A 161 -22.10 -1.03 31.71
C GLU A 161 -21.35 -0.89 33.04
N MET A 162 -20.55 -1.89 33.42
CA MET A 162 -19.70 -1.79 34.61
C MET A 162 -18.33 -2.43 34.42
N LEU A 163 -17.32 -1.84 35.06
CA LEU A 163 -16.01 -2.46 35.26
C LEU A 163 -16.05 -3.26 36.56
N LYS A 164 -16.07 -4.60 36.45
CA LYS A 164 -16.19 -5.51 37.59
C LYS A 164 -14.95 -5.52 38.47
N VAL A 165 -15.15 -5.77 39.77
CA VAL A 165 -14.04 -6.00 40.70
C VAL A 165 -13.31 -7.30 40.31
N GLY A 166 -11.98 -7.25 40.27
CA GLY A 166 -11.14 -8.39 39.88
C GLY A 166 -10.93 -8.55 38.37
N ALA A 167 -11.54 -7.70 37.54
CA ALA A 167 -11.22 -7.66 36.11
C ALA A 167 -9.77 -7.23 35.89
N THR A 168 -9.13 -7.74 34.85
CA THR A 168 -7.82 -7.28 34.38
C THR A 168 -7.99 -5.94 33.66
N LEU A 169 -7.13 -4.98 33.97
CA LEU A 169 -7.13 -3.67 33.35
C LEU A 169 -5.70 -3.29 32.95
N THR A 170 -5.54 -2.92 31.69
CA THR A 170 -4.30 -2.38 31.14
C THR A 170 -4.45 -0.87 31.02
N GLY A 171 -3.61 -0.13 31.74
CA GLY A 171 -3.57 1.32 31.69
C GLY A 171 -2.27 1.85 31.10
N VAL A 172 -2.38 2.81 30.19
CA VAL A 172 -1.26 3.49 29.54
C VAL A 172 -1.35 4.99 29.83
N GLY A 173 -0.30 5.52 30.46
CA GLY A 173 -0.26 6.93 30.82
C GLY A 173 1.01 7.34 31.54
N GLU A 174 0.99 8.51 32.15
CA GLU A 174 2.10 9.03 32.93
C GLU A 174 2.02 8.53 34.37
N LEU A 175 3.09 7.90 34.86
CA LEU A 175 3.18 7.35 36.21
C LEU A 175 3.94 8.29 37.14
N ILE A 176 3.36 8.64 38.27
CA ILE A 176 3.93 9.58 39.24
C ILE A 176 3.92 8.97 40.62
N LEU A 177 5.02 9.15 41.35
CA LEU A 177 5.07 8.84 42.76
C LEU A 177 4.69 10.08 43.58
N ASP A 178 3.54 10.02 44.24
CA ASP A 178 3.07 11.12 45.10
C ASP A 178 3.84 11.17 46.43
N THR A 179 3.71 12.28 47.14
CA THR A 179 4.24 12.53 48.49
C THR A 179 3.85 11.45 49.51
N ASP A 180 2.67 10.85 49.36
CA ASP A 180 2.18 9.72 50.17
C ASP A 180 2.84 8.36 49.83
N ARG A 181 3.85 8.34 48.95
CA ARG A 181 4.47 7.13 48.37
C ARG A 181 3.51 6.21 47.62
N VAL A 182 2.36 6.74 47.20
CA VAL A 182 1.41 6.01 46.36
C VAL A 182 1.65 6.37 44.90
N LEU A 183 1.70 5.34 44.05
CA LEU A 183 1.83 5.53 42.61
C LEU A 183 0.50 6.02 42.04
N LYS A 184 0.53 6.99 41.13
CA LYS A 184 -0.64 7.54 40.45
C LYS A 184 -0.42 7.50 38.93
N LEU A 185 -1.35 6.90 38.20
CA LEU A 185 -1.40 6.97 36.75
C LEU A 185 -2.29 8.13 36.34
N ARG A 186 -1.77 9.05 35.52
CA ARG A 186 -2.50 10.25 35.06
C ARG A 186 -2.48 10.38 33.54
N PRO A 187 -3.38 11.18 32.97
CA PRO A 187 -3.28 11.62 31.58
C PRO A 187 -1.90 12.28 31.32
N PRO A 188 -1.18 11.88 30.27
CA PRO A 188 0.14 12.42 29.97
C PRO A 188 0.12 13.92 29.68
N THR A 189 1.07 14.65 30.28
CA THR A 189 1.23 16.09 30.03
C THR A 189 1.80 16.45 28.65
N ASP A 190 2.43 15.48 27.96
CA ASP A 190 2.99 15.64 26.62
C ASP A 190 1.95 15.56 25.48
N GLY A 191 0.66 15.41 25.82
CA GLY A 191 -0.43 15.29 24.86
C GLY A 191 -0.54 13.92 24.19
N SER A 192 0.22 12.92 24.64
CA SER A 192 0.01 11.53 24.24
C SER A 192 -1.29 10.98 24.83
N GLU A 193 -1.94 10.06 24.11
CA GLU A 193 -3.24 9.53 24.51
C GLU A 193 -3.17 8.74 25.82
N TYR A 194 -4.15 9.00 26.68
CA TYR A 194 -4.40 8.25 27.90
C TYR A 194 -5.36 7.10 27.58
N PHE A 195 -4.92 5.86 27.83
CA PHE A 195 -5.68 4.67 27.44
C PHE A 195 -5.91 3.77 28.64
N LEU A 196 -7.14 3.28 28.80
CA LEU A 196 -7.51 2.25 29.77
C LEU A 196 -8.30 1.21 29.02
N SER A 197 -7.88 -0.05 29.03
CA SER A 197 -8.63 -1.12 28.38
C SER A 197 -8.74 -2.34 29.29
N SER A 198 -9.87 -3.03 29.18
CA SER A 198 -10.12 -4.31 29.83
C SER A 198 -9.41 -5.48 29.13
N ALA A 199 -8.88 -5.26 27.92
CA ALA A 199 -8.08 -6.25 27.22
C ALA A 199 -6.65 -6.31 27.78
N ASP A 200 -6.11 -7.52 27.81
CA ASP A 200 -4.73 -7.83 28.11
C ASP A 200 -3.78 -7.17 27.09
N PHE A 201 -2.61 -6.75 27.58
CA PHE A 201 -1.62 -6.03 26.78
C PHE A 201 -1.19 -6.82 25.53
N GLU A 202 -1.05 -8.14 25.67
CA GLU A 202 -0.72 -9.04 24.55
C GLU A 202 -1.80 -9.02 23.47
N SER A 203 -3.08 -9.01 23.85
CA SER A 203 -4.19 -8.93 22.90
C SER A 203 -4.19 -7.60 22.15
N LEU A 204 -3.96 -6.48 22.84
CA LEU A 204 -3.82 -5.15 22.21
C LEU A 204 -2.60 -5.07 21.29
N ARG A 205 -1.49 -5.68 21.70
CA ARG A 205 -0.26 -5.74 20.92
C ARG A 205 -0.44 -6.57 19.66
N LEU A 206 -1.04 -7.75 19.74
CA LEU A 206 -1.32 -8.62 18.60
C LEU A 206 -2.28 -7.95 17.60
N GLU A 207 -3.29 -7.22 18.09
CA GLU A 207 -4.19 -6.42 17.25
C GLU A 207 -3.41 -5.32 16.49
N GLN A 208 -2.53 -4.59 17.18
CA GLN A 208 -1.71 -3.54 16.59
C GLN A 208 -0.65 -4.09 15.61
N GLU A 209 0.04 -5.17 15.97
CA GLU A 209 0.99 -5.87 15.13
C GLU A 209 0.30 -6.44 13.89
N GLY A 210 -0.88 -7.06 14.04
CA GLY A 210 -1.70 -7.55 12.94
C GLY A 210 -2.02 -6.44 11.95
N GLN A 211 -2.46 -5.27 12.44
CA GLN A 211 -2.70 -4.11 11.59
C GLN A 211 -1.42 -3.62 10.89
N ALA A 212 -0.29 -3.55 11.59
CA ALA A 212 0.98 -3.16 10.98
C ALA A 212 1.43 -4.15 9.90
N VAL A 213 1.31 -5.46 10.14
CA VAL A 213 1.63 -6.51 9.17
C VAL A 213 0.74 -6.38 7.93
N VAL A 214 -0.56 -6.08 8.09
CA VAL A 214 -1.45 -5.84 6.94
C VAL A 214 -0.95 -4.67 6.08
N TRP A 215 -0.58 -3.54 6.68
CA TRP A 215 -0.02 -2.40 5.93
C TRP A 215 1.31 -2.74 5.25
N GLN A 216 2.15 -3.55 5.88
CA GLN A 216 3.41 -4.03 5.30
C GLN A 216 3.16 -4.94 4.08
N VAL A 217 2.22 -5.87 4.18
CA VAL A 217 1.84 -6.76 3.09
C VAL A 217 1.27 -5.94 1.93
N LEU A 218 0.36 -5.00 2.20
CA LEU A 218 -0.18 -4.11 1.18
C LEU A 218 0.93 -3.30 0.48
N ALA A 219 1.83 -2.67 1.22
CA ALA A 219 2.94 -1.91 0.64
C ALA A 219 3.81 -2.79 -0.28
N SER A 220 4.06 -4.04 0.12
CA SER A 220 4.86 -5.02 -0.63
C SER A 220 4.17 -5.47 -1.93
N VAL A 221 2.85 -5.74 -1.88
CA VAL A 221 2.08 -6.14 -3.07
C VAL A 221 2.08 -5.05 -4.13
N PHE A 222 1.86 -3.79 -3.75
CA PHE A 222 1.89 -2.66 -4.69
C PHE A 222 3.27 -2.42 -5.29
N ALA A 223 4.34 -2.60 -4.50
CA ALA A 223 5.71 -2.50 -4.99
C ALA A 223 6.03 -3.58 -6.03
N LEU A 224 5.62 -4.84 -5.77
CA LEU A 224 5.79 -5.95 -6.71
C LEU A 224 5.01 -5.74 -8.01
N ALA A 225 3.77 -5.24 -7.92
CA ALA A 225 2.97 -4.90 -9.09
C ALA A 225 3.64 -3.83 -9.96
N GLY A 226 4.14 -2.75 -9.34
CA GLY A 226 4.90 -1.71 -10.04
C GLY A 226 6.16 -2.24 -10.71
N ALA A 227 6.93 -3.09 -10.00
CA ALA A 227 8.12 -3.73 -10.56
C ALA A 227 7.81 -4.64 -11.76
N ALA A 228 6.71 -5.40 -11.72
CA ALA A 228 6.27 -6.25 -12.81
C ALA A 228 5.91 -5.42 -14.07
N VAL A 229 5.22 -4.29 -13.90
CA VAL A 229 4.89 -3.38 -15.00
C VAL A 229 6.17 -2.76 -15.60
N LEU A 230 7.10 -2.30 -14.76
CA LEU A 230 8.40 -1.77 -15.22
C LEU A 230 9.19 -2.82 -16.00
N PHE A 231 9.23 -4.06 -15.52
CA PHE A 231 9.89 -5.15 -16.21
C PHE A 231 9.24 -5.46 -17.57
N TRP A 232 7.90 -5.47 -17.64
CA TRP A 232 7.18 -5.72 -18.89
C TRP A 232 7.40 -4.60 -19.92
N VAL A 233 7.30 -3.33 -19.51
CA VAL A 233 7.59 -2.16 -20.36
C VAL A 233 9.06 -2.18 -20.81
N GLY A 234 10.00 -2.44 -19.89
CA GLY A 234 11.43 -2.56 -20.19
C GLY A 234 11.72 -3.68 -21.18
N ARG A 235 11.11 -4.85 -21.02
CA ARG A 235 11.25 -5.97 -21.97
C ARG A 235 10.68 -5.62 -23.35
N ARG A 236 9.53 -4.93 -23.41
CA ARG A 236 8.94 -4.46 -24.67
C ARG A 236 9.85 -3.45 -25.36
N TYR A 237 10.40 -2.50 -24.60
CA TYR A 237 11.34 -1.51 -25.10
C TYR A 237 12.63 -2.16 -25.61
N TYR A 238 13.22 -3.07 -24.84
CA TYR A 238 14.42 -3.82 -25.24
C TYR A 238 14.21 -4.64 -26.51
N ARG A 239 13.06 -5.32 -26.63
CA ARG A 239 12.69 -6.04 -27.87
C ARG A 239 12.56 -5.09 -29.06
N SER A 240 11.95 -3.93 -28.87
CA SER A 240 11.80 -2.92 -29.92
C SER A 240 13.16 -2.38 -30.38
N LEU A 241 14.02 -2.02 -29.42
CA LEU A 241 15.40 -1.59 -29.69
C LEU A 241 16.20 -2.68 -30.42
N ARG A 242 16.08 -3.94 -29.98
CA ARG A 242 16.75 -5.06 -30.63
C ARG A 242 16.37 -5.20 -32.10
N VAL A 243 15.07 -5.11 -32.42
CA VAL A 243 14.59 -5.14 -33.81
C VAL A 243 15.10 -3.94 -34.62
N ARG A 244 15.11 -2.73 -34.02
CA ARG A 244 15.67 -1.53 -34.68
C ARG A 244 17.17 -1.68 -34.96
N TRP A 245 17.95 -2.15 -33.98
CA TRP A 245 19.37 -2.40 -34.15
C TRP A 245 19.67 -3.49 -35.19
N ASP A 246 18.87 -4.55 -35.24
CA ASP A 246 19.02 -5.59 -36.25
C ASP A 246 18.77 -5.03 -37.67
N GLN A 247 17.76 -4.17 -37.84
CA GLN A 247 17.50 -3.47 -39.10
C GLN A 247 18.64 -2.51 -39.48
N GLU A 248 19.14 -1.71 -38.54
CA GLU A 248 20.27 -0.82 -38.79
C GLU A 248 21.56 -1.59 -39.12
N ARG A 249 21.82 -2.70 -38.41
CA ARG A 249 22.97 -3.57 -38.69
C ARG A 249 22.89 -4.10 -40.12
N LEU A 250 21.73 -4.64 -40.50
CA LEU A 250 21.50 -5.15 -41.85
C LEU A 250 21.70 -4.02 -42.87
N ARG A 251 21.12 -2.84 -42.65
CA ARG A 251 21.30 -1.66 -43.51
C ARG A 251 22.77 -1.28 -43.69
N ARG A 252 23.56 -1.24 -42.62
CA ARG A 252 25.01 -0.95 -42.68
C ARG A 252 25.78 -2.03 -43.44
N GLU A 253 25.41 -3.31 -43.28
CA GLU A 253 26.01 -4.41 -44.04
C GLU A 253 25.75 -4.22 -45.55
N PHE A 254 24.53 -3.86 -45.95
CA PHE A 254 24.19 -3.54 -47.34
C PHE A 254 24.91 -2.29 -47.88
N GLU A 255 25.05 -1.23 -47.07
CA GLU A 255 25.77 0.01 -47.46
C GLU A 255 27.27 -0.26 -47.69
N ARG A 256 27.92 -1.06 -46.82
CA ARG A 256 29.33 -1.44 -46.97
C ARG A 256 29.60 -2.22 -48.24
N LEU A 257 28.75 -3.20 -48.55
CA LEU A 257 28.90 -4.04 -49.74
C LEU A 257 28.55 -3.28 -51.02
N GLY A 258 27.60 -2.34 -50.96
CA GLY A 258 27.26 -1.47 -52.10
C GLY A 258 28.33 -0.41 -52.42
N ALA A 259 29.02 0.14 -51.42
CA ALA A 259 30.06 1.16 -51.61
C ALA A 259 31.29 0.64 -52.40
N GLY A 260 31.56 -0.67 -52.36
CA GLY A 260 32.66 -1.28 -53.11
C GLY A 260 32.44 -1.34 -54.63
N GLY A 261 31.19 -1.28 -55.11
CA GLY A 261 30.86 -1.45 -56.54
C GLY A 261 30.74 -0.17 -57.36
N ILE A 262 30.67 1.01 -56.72
CA ILE A 262 30.39 2.29 -57.41
C ILE A 262 31.68 3.13 -57.61
N GLY A 263 32.80 2.73 -56.99
CA GLY A 263 34.04 3.52 -56.96
C GLY A 263 35.07 3.29 -58.07
N ALA A 264 34.85 2.37 -59.02
CA ALA A 264 35.88 1.95 -59.99
C ALA A 264 35.51 2.11 -61.48
N GLY A 265 34.50 2.91 -61.82
CA GLY A 265 33.94 2.93 -63.19
C GLY A 265 33.81 4.30 -63.87
N SER A 266 34.52 5.33 -63.41
CA SER A 266 34.31 6.70 -63.90
C SER A 266 35.60 7.48 -64.17
N THR A 267 36.57 6.92 -64.90
CA THR A 267 37.57 7.74 -65.63
C THR A 267 38.42 6.89 -66.57
N SER A 268 38.67 7.43 -67.77
CA SER A 268 39.69 7.08 -68.78
C SER A 268 39.30 6.03 -69.82
N GLY A 269 39.45 6.42 -71.09
CA GLY A 269 39.16 5.59 -72.25
C GLY A 269 40.40 4.87 -72.82
N ALA A 270 40.20 4.44 -74.07
CA ALA A 270 41.17 3.90 -75.02
C ALA A 270 41.60 2.42 -74.85
N THR A 271 41.06 1.61 -75.77
CA THR A 271 41.68 0.48 -76.50
C THR A 271 41.97 -0.88 -75.83
N GLN A 272 41.59 -1.91 -76.60
CA GLN A 272 42.10 -3.29 -76.70
C GLN A 272 41.46 -4.42 -75.86
N GLU A 273 40.52 -5.10 -76.54
CA GLU A 273 40.52 -6.55 -76.87
C GLU A 273 40.94 -7.58 -75.81
N GLY A 274 39.94 -8.30 -75.31
CA GLY A 274 40.07 -9.58 -74.59
C GLY A 274 38.69 -10.18 -74.32
N ALA A 275 38.38 -11.29 -74.97
CA ALA A 275 37.08 -11.97 -74.91
C ALA A 275 36.81 -12.56 -73.50
N GLY A 276 35.82 -11.98 -72.82
CA GLY A 276 35.17 -12.47 -71.61
C GLY A 276 33.92 -11.62 -71.41
N GLU A 277 32.76 -12.26 -71.35
CA GLU A 277 31.42 -11.66 -71.41
C GLU A 277 31.29 -10.39 -70.54
N GLN A 278 31.33 -9.22 -71.18
CA GLN A 278 31.15 -7.94 -70.51
C GLN A 278 29.68 -7.78 -70.15
N VAL A 279 29.33 -8.12 -68.91
CA VAL A 279 28.01 -7.85 -68.35
C VAL A 279 27.80 -6.34 -68.41
N THR A 280 26.82 -5.91 -69.19
CA THR A 280 26.52 -4.48 -69.38
C THR A 280 26.07 -3.88 -68.04
N PRO A 281 26.33 -2.59 -67.75
CA PRO A 281 25.88 -1.94 -66.50
C PRO A 281 24.37 -2.04 -66.25
N LEU A 282 23.57 -2.23 -67.31
CA LEU A 282 22.13 -2.45 -67.22
C LEU A 282 21.75 -3.84 -66.70
N GLU A 283 22.55 -4.87 -66.97
CA GLU A 283 22.21 -6.25 -66.59
C GLU A 283 22.33 -6.49 -65.08
N ASN A 284 23.13 -5.69 -64.38
CA ASN A 284 23.29 -5.74 -62.91
C ASN A 284 22.43 -4.71 -62.15
N ALA A 285 21.62 -3.92 -62.85
CA ALA A 285 20.74 -2.92 -62.23
C ALA A 285 19.50 -3.56 -61.57
N CYS A 286 19.05 -2.96 -60.46
CA CYS A 286 17.81 -3.33 -59.80
C CYS A 286 16.62 -3.16 -60.75
N VAL A 287 15.77 -4.19 -60.87
CA VAL A 287 14.62 -4.19 -61.79
C VAL A 287 13.51 -3.19 -61.43
N ILE A 288 13.58 -2.58 -60.24
CA ILE A 288 12.56 -1.64 -59.72
C ILE A 288 13.00 -0.20 -59.96
N CYS A 289 14.15 0.21 -59.42
CA CYS A 289 14.62 1.59 -59.56
C CYS A 289 15.52 1.83 -60.77
N LEU A 290 16.07 0.77 -61.38
CA LEU A 290 17.04 0.84 -62.49
C LEU A 290 18.27 1.74 -62.23
N THR A 291 18.50 2.12 -60.97
CA THR A 291 19.51 3.12 -60.58
C THR A 291 20.61 2.50 -59.72
N GLN A 292 20.24 1.61 -58.79
CA GLN A 292 21.18 0.93 -57.89
C GLN A 292 21.42 -0.50 -58.35
N PRO A 293 22.62 -1.07 -58.11
CA PRO A 293 22.89 -2.47 -58.41
C PRO A 293 22.04 -3.42 -57.56
N ARG A 294 21.83 -4.65 -58.03
CA ARG A 294 21.13 -5.71 -57.28
C ARG A 294 21.99 -6.13 -56.09
N SER A 295 21.58 -5.75 -54.88
CA SER A 295 22.32 -6.05 -53.65
C SER A 295 21.67 -7.13 -52.78
N CYS A 296 20.43 -7.52 -53.05
CA CYS A 296 19.65 -8.43 -52.21
C CYS A 296 19.52 -9.84 -52.80
N VAL A 297 19.82 -10.87 -52.01
CA VAL A 297 19.33 -12.25 -52.22
C VAL A 297 18.04 -12.42 -51.42
N LEU A 298 16.95 -12.76 -52.10
CA LEU A 298 15.68 -13.08 -51.45
C LEU A 298 15.69 -14.56 -51.03
N LEU A 299 15.81 -14.84 -49.72
CA LEU A 299 15.86 -16.22 -49.22
C LEU A 299 14.49 -16.91 -49.36
N ASP A 300 14.53 -18.24 -49.49
CA ASP A 300 13.45 -19.18 -49.86
C ASP A 300 13.13 -19.27 -51.36
N CYS A 301 13.37 -18.22 -52.15
CA CYS A 301 13.24 -18.29 -53.63
C CYS A 301 14.56 -18.07 -54.40
N GLY A 302 15.59 -17.50 -53.77
CA GLY A 302 16.93 -17.34 -54.33
C GLY A 302 17.10 -16.22 -55.36
N HIS A 303 16.03 -15.49 -55.71
CA HIS A 303 16.10 -14.45 -56.73
C HIS A 303 16.92 -13.24 -56.28
N VAL A 304 17.80 -12.77 -57.16
CA VAL A 304 18.60 -11.54 -57.02
C VAL A 304 18.08 -10.53 -58.03
N CYS A 305 17.07 -9.74 -57.64
CA CYS A 305 16.37 -8.83 -58.58
C CYS A 305 16.31 -7.36 -58.12
N CYS A 306 16.47 -7.06 -56.84
CA CYS A 306 16.32 -5.71 -56.31
C CYS A 306 17.46 -5.26 -55.38
N CYS A 307 17.58 -3.94 -55.19
CA CYS A 307 18.44 -3.36 -54.16
C CYS A 307 17.71 -3.30 -52.79
N TYR A 308 18.46 -3.08 -51.71
CA TYR A 308 17.92 -3.06 -50.35
C TYR A 308 16.86 -1.97 -50.12
N SER A 309 17.05 -0.79 -50.71
CA SER A 309 16.09 0.32 -50.63
C SER A 309 14.75 -0.05 -51.30
N CYS A 310 14.79 -0.61 -52.51
CA CYS A 310 13.59 -1.07 -53.20
C CYS A 310 12.93 -2.26 -52.50
N TYR A 311 13.70 -3.18 -51.91
CA TYR A 311 13.16 -4.27 -51.09
C TYR A 311 12.40 -3.74 -49.87
N GLN A 312 12.96 -2.77 -49.14
CA GLN A 312 12.29 -2.15 -47.99
C GLN A 312 11.02 -1.37 -48.38
N ALA A 313 10.97 -0.84 -49.60
CA ALA A 313 9.83 -0.10 -50.12
C ALA A 313 8.71 -0.98 -50.71
N LEU A 314 8.87 -2.31 -50.74
CA LEU A 314 7.84 -3.20 -51.26
C LEU A 314 6.57 -3.14 -50.38
N PRO A 315 5.37 -2.93 -50.98
CA PRO A 315 4.10 -2.91 -50.22
C PRO A 315 3.79 -4.24 -49.53
N GLN A 316 4.24 -5.34 -50.12
CA GLN A 316 4.17 -6.69 -49.57
C GLN A 316 5.53 -7.38 -49.77
N PRO A 317 6.03 -8.16 -48.81
CA PRO A 317 7.32 -8.84 -48.92
C PRO A 317 7.20 -10.07 -49.83
N THR A 318 6.91 -9.87 -51.12
CA THR A 318 6.83 -10.93 -52.14
C THR A 318 7.87 -10.69 -53.23
N CYS A 319 8.43 -11.78 -53.76
CA CYS A 319 9.44 -11.69 -54.82
C CYS A 319 8.83 -11.08 -56.09
N PRO A 320 9.41 -10.01 -56.67
CA PRO A 320 8.93 -9.43 -57.93
C PRO A 320 8.91 -10.40 -59.11
N ILE A 321 9.73 -11.46 -59.07
CA ILE A 321 9.87 -12.46 -60.14
C ILE A 321 8.87 -13.60 -59.95
N CYS A 322 8.94 -14.32 -58.82
CA CYS A 322 8.15 -15.54 -58.61
C CYS A 322 6.95 -15.38 -57.67
N ARG A 323 6.74 -14.18 -57.09
CA ARG A 323 5.67 -13.83 -56.14
C ARG A 323 5.68 -14.62 -54.82
N GLN A 324 6.70 -15.43 -54.55
CA GLN A 324 6.87 -16.13 -53.28
C GLN A 324 7.16 -15.15 -52.14
N ALA A 325 6.61 -15.42 -50.95
CA ALA A 325 6.83 -14.59 -49.76
C ALA A 325 8.29 -14.64 -49.31
N ILE A 326 8.86 -13.47 -49.05
CA ILE A 326 10.26 -13.26 -48.64
C ILE A 326 10.30 -13.28 -47.12
N LYS A 327 10.96 -14.28 -46.52
CA LYS A 327 11.14 -14.33 -45.04
C LYS A 327 12.38 -13.58 -44.57
N ARG A 328 13.45 -13.60 -45.37
CA ARG A 328 14.76 -13.05 -45.02
C ARG A 328 15.47 -12.54 -46.26
N VAL A 329 16.29 -11.51 -46.09
CA VAL A 329 17.16 -10.97 -47.15
C VAL A 329 18.60 -11.00 -46.66
N VAL A 330 19.53 -11.31 -47.56
CA VAL A 330 20.98 -11.34 -47.28
C VAL A 330 21.68 -10.55 -48.38
N PRO A 331 22.76 -9.82 -48.09
CA PRO A 331 23.49 -9.13 -49.13
C PRO A 331 24.23 -10.11 -50.05
N VAL A 332 24.27 -9.76 -51.34
CA VAL A 332 25.05 -10.49 -52.35
C VAL A 332 26.53 -10.09 -52.22
N TYR A 333 27.43 -11.07 -52.15
CA TYR A 333 28.87 -10.84 -52.29
C TYR A 333 29.22 -11.05 -53.77
N GLN A 334 29.49 -9.96 -54.49
CA GLN A 334 30.09 -10.04 -55.83
C GLN A 334 31.61 -10.14 -55.64
N ALA A 335 32.18 -11.26 -56.06
CA ALA A 335 33.62 -11.53 -56.00
C ALA A 335 34.34 -10.96 -57.22
#